data_AF-A0A9P4MT05-F1
#
_entry.id   AF-A0A9P4MT05-F1
#
_cell.length_a   1.000
_cell.length_b   1.000
_cell.length_c   1.000
_cell.angle_alpha   90.00
_cell.angle_beta   90.00
_cell.angle_gamma   90.00
#
_symmetry.space_group_name_H-M   'P 1'
#
loop_
_entity.id
_entity.type
_entity.pdbx_description
1 polymer ?
#
loop_
_entity_poly.entity_id
_entity_poly.type
_entity_poly.pdbx_seq_one_letter_code
_entity_poly.pdbx_strand_id
1 'polypeptide(L)'
;MAFEVSYNLENEQQFWAEIDDISSTRCSEHELIDNALRAYLNVTTSYISEYLQTDYELAKCSYHLLQGELFTAHKEYVRRQIIYCLLQENDNPTLHLVAAFLLYDGRQNDVTFEMMQAEGAFPRLVELIQTPSIQEDIRLHQMLLELMYESSRIQRLSWEDLTAVTDAFVLYLLEIIEGVSDDADDPYHYPVIRVLLVLNEQYLVASTAQSSRHPSITNRVIKALSTHGMTYKTFGCNLILLLNRESETSLQLLILKVLYLLFGNSASAEYFYTNDLHVLIDVILRNLIDLPSDSPAATALKHTYLRVLYPILANSQISKPPHYKRADILRLLNLLITSGTHFAPVDETTQRLVKRCINVPWLQPLPIETDHAPSETNGQKGSASSTQSPIVGSAESVVTGQGQREVARRTLGMSVQDGGESATSVLEVAKHTEKPGVLTPSRGREAQR
;
A
#
# COMPACT_ATOMS: atom_id res chain seq x y z
N MET A 1 -43.36 14.99 12.82
CA MET A 1 -42.98 15.36 14.19
C MET A 1 -41.97 14.32 14.64
N ALA A 2 -40.71 14.72 14.84
CA ALA A 2 -39.70 13.79 15.34
C ALA A 2 -40.07 13.48 16.80
N PHE A 3 -40.44 12.22 17.07
CA PHE A 3 -40.45 11.73 18.45
C PHE A 3 -38.99 11.58 18.87
N GLU A 4 -38.46 12.59 19.53
CA GLU A 4 -37.23 12.46 20.32
C GLU A 4 -37.58 11.55 21.51
N VAL A 5 -37.43 10.24 21.31
CA VAL A 5 -37.51 9.28 22.41
C VAL A 5 -36.25 9.52 23.26
N SER A 6 -36.40 10.24 24.37
CA SER A 6 -35.33 10.37 25.34
C SER A 6 -35.18 9.03 26.07
N TYR A 7 -34.18 8.25 25.67
CA TYR A 7 -33.81 7.04 26.38
C TYR A 7 -33.17 7.45 27.70
N ASN A 8 -33.78 7.04 28.83
CA ASN A 8 -33.17 7.13 30.15
C ASN A 8 -32.83 5.70 30.59
N LEU A 9 -31.72 5.18 30.08
CA LEU A 9 -31.18 3.88 30.45
C LEU A 9 -30.31 4.06 31.72
N GLU A 10 -30.60 3.26 32.74
CA GLU A 10 -29.95 3.36 34.07
C GLU A 10 -28.74 2.43 34.21
N ASN A 11 -28.59 1.43 33.33
CA ASN A 11 -27.48 0.49 33.36
C ASN A 11 -27.17 -0.15 31.99
N GLU A 12 -26.00 -0.79 31.92
CA GLU A 12 -25.50 -1.46 30.72
C GLU A 12 -26.43 -2.58 30.20
N GLN A 13 -27.11 -3.31 31.09
CA GLN A 13 -28.01 -4.39 30.67
C GLN A 13 -29.23 -3.85 29.93
N GLN A 14 -29.78 -2.72 30.37
CA GLN A 14 -30.88 -2.04 29.69
C GLN A 14 -30.43 -1.51 28.32
N PHE A 15 -29.21 -1.01 28.22
CA PHE A 15 -28.64 -0.60 26.93
C PHE A 15 -28.59 -1.75 25.94
N TRP A 16 -27.99 -2.89 26.31
CA TRP A 16 -27.93 -4.04 25.40
C TRP A 16 -29.31 -4.60 25.05
N ALA A 17 -30.24 -4.63 26.01
CA ALA A 17 -31.61 -5.06 25.75
C ALA A 17 -32.34 -4.15 24.74
N GLU A 18 -32.17 -2.83 24.87
CA GLU A 18 -32.77 -1.88 23.93
C GLU A 18 -32.18 -2.03 22.51
N ILE A 19 -30.86 -2.25 22.40
CA ILE A 19 -30.21 -2.53 21.10
C ILE A 19 -30.75 -3.83 20.48
N ASP A 20 -30.94 -4.88 21.28
CA ASP A 20 -31.53 -6.14 20.84
C ASP A 20 -32.98 -5.96 20.37
N ASP A 21 -33.79 -5.20 21.10
CA ASP A 21 -35.19 -4.93 20.75
C ASP A 21 -35.29 -4.12 19.45
N ILE A 22 -34.49 -3.05 19.29
CA ILE A 22 -34.46 -2.25 18.06
C ILE A 22 -33.98 -3.09 16.87
N SER A 23 -32.89 -3.84 17.02
CA SER A 23 -32.33 -4.66 15.94
C SER A 23 -33.22 -5.84 15.54
N SER A 24 -34.11 -6.29 16.43
CA SER A 24 -35.10 -7.34 16.18
C SER A 24 -36.43 -6.80 15.64
N THR A 25 -36.55 -5.49 15.41
CA THR A 25 -37.81 -4.90 14.94
C THR A 25 -38.16 -5.36 13.52
N ARG A 26 -39.37 -5.93 13.37
CA ARG A 26 -39.91 -6.36 12.07
C ARG A 26 -40.53 -5.19 11.32
N CYS A 27 -39.81 -4.67 10.34
CA CYS A 27 -40.30 -3.61 9.47
C CYS A 27 -40.79 -4.20 8.14
N SER A 28 -41.95 -3.72 7.68
CA SER A 28 -42.50 -4.06 6.35
C SER A 28 -42.38 -2.91 5.34
N GLU A 29 -42.20 -1.68 5.84
CA GLU A 29 -42.09 -0.46 5.04
C GLU A 29 -40.74 0.23 5.30
N HIS A 30 -40.22 0.90 4.27
CA HIS A 30 -38.96 1.63 4.32
C HIS A 30 -38.94 2.72 5.40
N GLU A 31 -40.06 3.42 5.63
CA GLU A 31 -40.14 4.45 6.68
C GLU A 31 -39.93 3.87 8.09
N LEU A 32 -40.44 2.66 8.33
CA LEU A 32 -40.25 1.98 9.61
C LEU A 32 -38.81 1.50 9.79
N ILE A 33 -38.16 1.06 8.71
CA ILE A 33 -36.73 0.74 8.72
C ILE A 33 -35.93 1.99 9.07
N ASP A 34 -36.19 3.12 8.41
CA ASP A 34 -35.49 4.37 8.67
C ASP A 34 -35.68 4.84 10.13
N ASN A 35 -36.91 4.71 10.67
CA ASN A 35 -37.18 5.05 12.06
C ASN A 35 -36.44 4.13 13.04
N ALA A 36 -36.36 2.82 12.76
CA ALA A 36 -35.59 1.89 13.58
C ALA A 36 -34.09 2.16 13.51
N LEU A 37 -33.55 2.48 12.32
CA LEU A 37 -32.14 2.85 12.16
C LEU A 37 -31.81 4.17 12.89
N ARG A 38 -32.69 5.17 12.83
CA ARG A 38 -32.54 6.41 13.61
C ARG A 38 -32.59 6.13 15.11
N ALA A 39 -33.50 5.27 15.57
CA ALA A 39 -33.56 4.87 16.98
C ALA A 39 -32.27 4.17 17.43
N TYR A 40 -31.78 3.22 16.63
CA TYR A 40 -30.51 2.53 16.86
C TYR A 40 -29.35 3.53 16.97
N LEU A 41 -29.20 4.43 15.99
CA LEU A 41 -28.14 5.44 16.00
C LEU A 41 -28.29 6.36 17.22
N ASN A 42 -29.48 6.88 17.50
CA ASN A 42 -29.70 7.76 18.65
C ASN A 42 -29.33 7.10 19.99
N VAL A 43 -29.76 5.86 20.24
CA VAL A 43 -29.41 5.13 21.47
C VAL A 43 -27.90 4.94 21.57
N THR A 44 -27.28 4.47 20.48
CA THR A 44 -25.85 4.16 20.48
C THR A 44 -25.00 5.42 20.61
N THR A 45 -25.36 6.53 19.96
CA THR A 45 -24.63 7.81 20.05
C THR A 45 -24.80 8.47 21.42
N SER A 46 -25.99 8.40 22.01
CA SER A 46 -26.24 8.98 23.34
C SER A 46 -25.44 8.29 24.45
N TYR A 47 -25.13 7.00 24.29
CA TYR A 47 -24.43 6.21 25.30
C TYR A 47 -23.03 5.75 24.88
N ILE A 48 -22.47 6.29 23.79
CA ILE A 48 -21.18 5.87 23.25
C ILE A 48 -20.04 6.04 24.27
N SER A 49 -20.07 7.13 25.03
CA SER A 49 -19.08 7.45 26.07
C SER A 49 -19.23 6.60 27.33
N GLU A 50 -20.40 6.01 27.56
CA GLU A 50 -20.71 5.24 28.77
C GLU A 50 -20.50 3.74 28.58
N TYR A 51 -21.00 3.18 27.46
CA TYR A 51 -21.07 1.73 27.25
C TYR A 51 -20.31 1.22 26.02
N LEU A 52 -19.75 2.10 25.17
CA LEU A 52 -19.02 1.74 23.94
C LEU A 52 -17.58 2.29 23.94
N GLN A 53 -16.87 2.13 25.06
CA GLN A 53 -15.54 2.68 25.27
C GLN A 53 -14.44 1.86 24.60
N THR A 54 -14.70 0.58 24.33
CA THR A 54 -13.75 -0.35 23.72
C THR A 54 -14.14 -0.72 22.29
N ASP A 55 -13.16 -1.13 21.49
CA ASP A 55 -13.42 -1.59 20.12
C ASP A 55 -14.22 -2.90 20.11
N TYR A 56 -14.09 -3.70 21.17
CA TYR A 56 -14.91 -4.90 21.37
C TYR A 56 -16.39 -4.56 21.57
N GLU A 57 -16.72 -3.58 22.40
CA GLU A 57 -18.10 -3.15 22.63
C GLU A 57 -18.71 -2.54 21.36
N LEU A 58 -17.93 -1.73 20.64
CA LEU A 58 -18.37 -1.15 19.37
C LEU A 58 -18.60 -2.23 18.30
N ALA A 59 -17.72 -3.22 18.23
CA ALA A 59 -17.90 -4.39 17.38
C ALA A 59 -19.17 -5.14 17.77
N LYS A 60 -19.33 -5.48 19.07
CA LYS A 60 -20.51 -6.15 19.60
C LYS A 60 -21.80 -5.41 19.21
N CYS A 61 -21.84 -4.10 19.41
CA CYS A 61 -22.96 -3.24 19.02
C CYS A 61 -23.29 -3.36 17.52
N SER A 62 -22.28 -3.24 16.66
CA SER A 62 -22.46 -3.43 15.21
C SER A 62 -22.97 -4.84 14.87
N TYR A 63 -22.48 -5.88 15.55
CA TYR A 63 -22.92 -7.26 15.35
C TYR A 63 -24.37 -7.50 15.77
N HIS A 64 -24.87 -6.84 16.81
CA HIS A 64 -26.29 -6.91 17.17
C HIS A 64 -27.17 -6.43 16.01
N LEU A 65 -26.82 -5.30 15.37
CA LEU A 65 -27.54 -4.83 14.18
C LEU A 65 -27.38 -5.79 12.98
N LEU A 66 -26.17 -6.30 12.73
CA LEU A 66 -25.89 -7.20 11.60
C LEU A 66 -26.56 -8.58 11.73
N GLN A 67 -26.79 -9.05 12.96
CA GLN A 67 -27.46 -10.33 13.22
C GLN A 67 -28.97 -10.18 13.42
N GLY A 68 -29.43 -8.96 13.71
CA GLY A 68 -30.84 -8.64 13.93
C GLY A 68 -31.73 -8.89 12.70
N GLU A 69 -33.02 -9.09 12.96
CA GLU A 69 -34.04 -9.25 11.90
C GLU A 69 -34.13 -8.00 11.01
N LEU A 70 -33.90 -6.80 11.57
CA LEU A 70 -33.93 -5.53 10.84
C LEU A 70 -32.97 -5.53 9.64
N PHE A 71 -31.72 -5.96 9.85
CA PHE A 71 -30.74 -6.04 8.79
C PHE A 71 -30.92 -7.28 7.92
N THR A 72 -31.10 -8.45 8.53
CA THR A 72 -31.11 -9.71 7.79
C THR A 72 -32.26 -9.81 6.78
N ALA A 73 -33.41 -9.18 7.06
CA ALA A 73 -34.55 -9.09 6.15
C ALA A 73 -34.36 -8.03 5.04
N HIS A 74 -33.59 -6.97 5.29
CA HIS A 74 -33.52 -5.76 4.44
C HIS A 74 -32.09 -5.32 4.10
N LYS A 75 -31.18 -6.27 3.89
CA LYS A 75 -29.73 -6.03 3.76
C LYS A 75 -29.34 -4.92 2.80
N GLU A 76 -29.88 -4.94 1.57
CA GLU A 76 -29.52 -3.95 0.54
C GLU A 76 -29.96 -2.54 0.94
N TYR A 77 -31.20 -2.40 1.42
CA TYR A 77 -31.75 -1.10 1.79
C TYR A 77 -31.02 -0.52 3.01
N VAL A 78 -30.81 -1.32 4.06
CA VAL A 78 -30.09 -0.88 5.27
C VAL A 78 -28.67 -0.45 4.93
N ARG A 79 -27.92 -1.21 4.11
CA ARG A 79 -26.59 -0.79 3.64
C ARG A 79 -26.64 0.57 2.95
N ARG A 80 -27.57 0.76 2.02
CA ARG A 80 -27.69 2.02 1.28
C ARG A 80 -28.01 3.19 2.22
N GLN A 81 -28.87 2.99 3.22
CA GLN A 81 -29.17 4.03 4.21
C GLN A 81 -27.97 4.37 5.10
N ILE A 82 -27.22 3.36 5.56
CA ILE A 82 -26.00 3.60 6.36
C ILE A 82 -24.92 4.32 5.52
N ILE A 83 -24.80 3.99 4.22
CA ILE A 83 -23.90 4.71 3.30
C ILE A 83 -24.36 6.15 3.11
N TYR A 84 -25.66 6.41 2.92
CA TYR A 84 -26.17 7.78 2.84
C TYR A 84 -25.97 8.56 4.15
N CYS A 85 -26.04 7.89 5.30
CA CYS A 85 -25.67 8.49 6.57
C CYS A 85 -24.19 8.92 6.59
N LEU A 86 -23.25 8.06 6.17
CA LEU A 86 -21.82 8.42 6.04
C LEU A 86 -21.60 9.64 5.14
N LEU A 87 -22.37 9.73 4.05
CA LEU A 87 -22.25 10.80 3.05
C LEU A 87 -22.78 12.16 3.53
N GLN A 88 -23.73 12.17 4.46
CA GLN A 88 -24.47 13.38 4.84
C GLN A 88 -24.16 13.86 6.26
N GLU A 89 -23.78 12.96 7.16
CA GLU A 89 -23.61 13.24 8.58
C GLU A 89 -22.22 13.83 8.88
N ASN A 90 -22.16 14.66 9.93
CA ASN A 90 -20.90 15.24 10.44
C ASN A 90 -20.70 15.02 11.95
N ASP A 91 -21.67 14.44 12.63
CA ASP A 91 -21.55 14.08 14.04
C ASP A 91 -20.57 12.90 14.25
N ASN A 92 -19.51 13.12 15.03
CA ASN A 92 -18.44 12.14 15.26
C ASN A 92 -18.95 10.80 15.83
N PRO A 93 -19.75 10.77 16.93
CA PRO A 93 -20.36 9.54 17.44
C PRO A 93 -21.13 8.76 16.36
N THR A 94 -21.96 9.45 15.59
CA THR A 94 -22.76 8.83 14.53
C THR A 94 -21.86 8.25 13.44
N LEU A 95 -20.87 9.02 12.97
CA LEU A 95 -19.89 8.57 11.98
C LEU A 95 -19.11 7.35 12.46
N HIS A 96 -18.80 7.26 13.75
CA HIS A 96 -18.07 6.13 14.32
C HIS A 96 -18.84 4.82 14.20
N LEU A 97 -20.14 4.85 14.55
CA LEU A 97 -21.03 3.69 14.45
C LEU A 97 -21.31 3.30 13.00
N VAL A 98 -21.52 4.29 12.13
CA VAL A 98 -21.71 4.08 10.70
C VAL A 98 -20.46 3.45 10.07
N ALA A 99 -19.27 3.99 10.35
CA ALA A 99 -18.02 3.45 9.83
C ALA A 99 -17.74 2.03 10.37
N ALA A 100 -18.00 1.79 11.65
CA ALA A 100 -17.88 0.47 12.27
C ALA A 100 -18.82 -0.55 11.60
N PHE A 101 -20.08 -0.22 11.42
CA PHE A 101 -21.05 -1.08 10.72
C PHE A 101 -20.57 -1.44 9.31
N LEU A 102 -20.18 -0.45 8.52
CA LEU A 102 -19.72 -0.66 7.13
C LEU A 102 -18.46 -1.51 7.07
N LEU A 103 -17.52 -1.31 8.01
CA LEU A 103 -16.30 -2.10 8.10
C LEU A 103 -16.60 -3.56 8.44
N TYR A 104 -17.42 -3.82 9.46
CA TYR A 104 -17.70 -5.19 9.90
C TYR A 104 -18.59 -5.97 8.92
N ASP A 105 -19.57 -5.32 8.30
CA ASP A 105 -20.36 -5.92 7.24
C ASP A 105 -19.51 -6.16 5.98
N GLY A 106 -18.70 -5.19 5.58
CA GLY A 106 -17.83 -5.29 4.40
C GLY A 106 -16.76 -6.37 4.52
N ARG A 107 -16.24 -6.64 5.72
CA ARG A 107 -15.34 -7.77 6.00
C ARG A 107 -16.00 -9.15 5.77
N GLN A 108 -17.32 -9.22 5.83
CA GLN A 108 -18.09 -10.46 5.61
C GLN A 108 -18.76 -10.50 4.23
N ASN A 109 -19.07 -9.34 3.65
CA ASN A 109 -19.86 -9.18 2.45
C ASN A 109 -19.25 -8.10 1.55
N ASP A 110 -18.53 -8.52 0.50
CA ASP A 110 -17.90 -7.60 -0.46
C ASP A 110 -18.90 -6.59 -1.09
N VAL A 111 -20.18 -6.96 -1.17
CA VAL A 111 -21.31 -6.12 -1.66
C VAL A 111 -21.39 -4.78 -0.94
N THR A 112 -21.01 -4.70 0.33
CA THR A 112 -21.02 -3.44 1.08
C THR A 112 -19.99 -2.46 0.51
N PHE A 113 -18.79 -2.94 0.21
CA PHE A 113 -17.76 -2.13 -0.42
C PHE A 113 -18.11 -1.81 -1.89
N GLU A 114 -18.73 -2.74 -2.62
CA GLU A 114 -19.25 -2.47 -3.97
C GLU A 114 -20.28 -1.33 -3.96
N MET A 115 -21.21 -1.34 -3.01
CA MET A 115 -22.22 -0.29 -2.85
C MET A 115 -21.59 1.03 -2.41
N MET A 116 -20.63 1.01 -1.47
CA MET A 116 -19.88 2.21 -1.08
C MET A 116 -19.18 2.86 -2.29
N GLN A 117 -18.59 2.04 -3.16
CA GLN A 117 -17.99 2.55 -4.39
C GLN A 117 -19.06 3.14 -5.33
N ALA A 118 -20.16 2.43 -5.56
CA ALA A 118 -21.22 2.88 -6.47
C ALA A 118 -21.86 4.21 -6.04
N GLU A 119 -21.99 4.45 -4.73
CA GLU A 119 -22.56 5.68 -4.16
C GLU A 119 -21.50 6.79 -3.92
N GLY A 120 -20.23 6.56 -4.29
CA GLY A 120 -19.18 7.59 -4.19
C GLY A 120 -18.72 7.89 -2.75
N ALA A 121 -18.62 6.88 -1.89
CA ALA A 121 -18.21 7.05 -0.49
C ALA A 121 -16.72 7.40 -0.32
N PHE A 122 -15.85 7.04 -1.26
CA PHE A 122 -14.41 7.20 -1.10
C PHE A 122 -13.95 8.68 -0.99
N PRO A 123 -14.39 9.61 -1.85
CA PRO A 123 -14.08 11.03 -1.69
C PRO A 123 -14.53 11.59 -0.34
N ARG A 124 -15.68 11.12 0.18
CA ARG A 124 -16.15 11.50 1.52
C ARG A 124 -15.22 10.99 2.61
N LEU A 125 -14.72 9.75 2.51
CA LEU A 125 -13.73 9.23 3.46
C LEU A 125 -12.45 10.08 3.47
N VAL A 126 -11.97 10.51 2.30
CA VAL A 126 -10.80 11.41 2.20
C VAL A 126 -11.07 12.74 2.94
N GLU A 127 -12.24 13.34 2.71
CA GLU A 127 -12.64 14.58 3.39
C GLU A 127 -12.73 14.42 4.92
N LEU A 128 -13.42 13.38 5.39
CA LEU A 128 -13.62 13.12 6.82
C LEU A 128 -12.28 12.92 7.54
N ILE A 129 -11.37 12.12 6.98
CA ILE A 129 -10.04 11.86 7.56
C ILE A 129 -9.21 13.15 7.69
N GLN A 130 -9.43 14.13 6.82
CA GLN A 130 -8.75 15.44 6.90
C GLN A 130 -9.42 16.45 7.85
N THR A 131 -10.57 16.12 8.42
CA THR A 131 -11.36 17.05 9.22
C THR A 131 -10.77 17.18 10.64
N PRO A 132 -10.43 18.40 11.13
CA PRO A 132 -9.76 18.56 12.42
C PRO A 132 -10.49 17.92 13.61
N SER A 133 -11.83 18.03 13.67
CA SER A 133 -12.63 17.41 14.73
C SER A 133 -12.55 15.88 14.73
N ILE A 134 -12.30 15.27 13.57
CA ILE A 134 -12.11 13.82 13.43
C ILE A 134 -10.67 13.45 13.81
N GLN A 135 -9.69 14.30 13.49
CA GLN A 135 -8.29 14.07 13.87
C GLN A 135 -8.08 14.08 15.38
N GLU A 136 -8.88 14.86 16.11
CA GLU A 136 -8.90 14.86 17.58
C GLU A 136 -9.54 13.58 18.17
N ASP A 137 -10.41 12.90 17.42
CA ASP A 137 -11.02 11.62 17.79
C ASP A 137 -10.25 10.45 17.17
N ILE A 138 -9.19 10.02 17.87
CA ILE A 138 -8.26 8.99 17.40
C ILE A 138 -8.99 7.69 17.00
N ARG A 139 -10.01 7.27 17.75
CA ARG A 139 -10.73 6.00 17.51
C ARG A 139 -11.55 6.09 16.22
N LEU A 140 -12.32 7.17 16.05
CA LEU A 140 -13.06 7.41 14.81
C LEU A 140 -12.09 7.51 13.62
N HIS A 141 -10.99 8.25 13.77
CA HIS A 141 -10.01 8.41 12.72
C HIS A 141 -9.40 7.06 12.29
N GLN A 142 -9.03 6.20 13.24
CA GLN A 142 -8.57 4.84 12.96
C GLN A 142 -9.63 4.01 12.23
N MET A 143 -10.89 4.07 12.68
CA MET A 143 -12.01 3.37 12.04
C MET A 143 -12.19 3.79 10.59
N LEU A 144 -12.10 5.08 10.28
CA LEU A 144 -12.21 5.60 8.92
C LEU A 144 -11.01 5.20 8.03
N LEU A 145 -9.79 5.20 8.58
CA LEU A 145 -8.61 4.70 7.87
C LEU A 145 -8.72 3.20 7.57
N GLU A 146 -9.19 2.39 8.52
CA GLU A 146 -9.42 0.96 8.32
C GLU A 146 -10.50 0.71 7.26
N LEU A 147 -11.60 1.45 7.30
CA LEU A 147 -12.66 1.38 6.30
C LEU A 147 -12.15 1.77 4.91
N MET A 148 -11.36 2.84 4.81
CA MET A 148 -10.70 3.25 3.56
C MET A 148 -9.77 2.14 3.04
N TYR A 149 -8.96 1.56 3.92
CA TYR A 149 -8.02 0.50 3.55
C TYR A 149 -8.76 -0.75 3.03
N GLU A 150 -9.70 -1.29 3.80
CA GLU A 150 -10.40 -2.52 3.41
C GLU A 150 -11.25 -2.32 2.15
N SER A 151 -11.97 -1.21 2.03
CA SER A 151 -12.75 -0.91 0.82
C SER A 151 -11.85 -0.76 -0.42
N SER A 152 -10.73 -0.04 -0.31
CA SER A 152 -9.79 0.19 -1.43
C SER A 152 -8.94 -1.02 -1.75
N ARG A 153 -8.92 -2.03 -0.88
CA ARG A 153 -8.20 -3.28 -1.11
C ARG A 153 -9.05 -4.27 -1.91
N ILE A 154 -10.37 -4.27 -1.68
CA ILE A 154 -11.33 -5.12 -2.39
C ILE A 154 -11.79 -4.46 -3.68
N GLN A 155 -12.11 -3.17 -3.64
CA GLN A 155 -12.61 -2.40 -4.77
C GLN A 155 -11.50 -1.61 -5.45
N ARG A 156 -11.59 -1.56 -6.78
CA ARG A 156 -10.65 -0.79 -7.59
C ARG A 156 -11.13 0.66 -7.68
N LEU A 157 -10.34 1.60 -7.17
CA LEU A 157 -10.69 3.02 -7.16
C LEU A 157 -10.87 3.57 -8.57
N SER A 158 -11.90 4.42 -8.72
CA SER A 158 -12.19 5.15 -9.95
C SER A 158 -11.20 6.29 -10.16
N TRP A 159 -11.24 6.92 -11.34
CA TRP A 159 -10.42 8.10 -11.60
C TRP A 159 -10.82 9.28 -10.70
N GLU A 160 -12.10 9.41 -10.35
CA GLU A 160 -12.60 10.45 -9.46
C GLU A 160 -12.09 10.24 -8.03
N ASP A 161 -12.15 8.99 -7.53
CA ASP A 161 -11.61 8.59 -6.22
C ASP A 161 -10.12 8.93 -6.10
N LEU A 162 -9.32 8.51 -7.08
CA LEU A 162 -7.89 8.81 -7.09
C LEU A 162 -7.57 10.30 -7.28
N THR A 163 -8.51 11.08 -7.83
CA THR A 163 -8.36 12.54 -7.95
C THR A 163 -8.69 13.25 -6.65
N ALA A 164 -9.62 12.71 -5.85
CA ALA A 164 -9.94 13.21 -4.51
C ALA A 164 -8.73 13.11 -3.56
N VAL A 165 -7.87 12.10 -3.75
CA VAL A 165 -6.59 11.99 -3.03
C VAL A 165 -5.65 13.11 -3.50
N THR A 166 -5.48 14.13 -2.68
CA THR A 166 -4.58 15.27 -2.95
C THR A 166 -3.13 14.99 -2.48
N ASP A 167 -2.17 15.81 -2.94
CA ASP A 167 -0.80 15.75 -2.38
C ASP A 167 -0.81 16.05 -0.88
N ALA A 168 -1.64 17.01 -0.44
CA ALA A 168 -1.79 17.38 0.97
C ALA A 168 -2.28 16.22 1.83
N PHE A 169 -3.22 15.41 1.33
CA PHE A 169 -3.68 14.21 2.03
C PHE A 169 -2.55 13.20 2.24
N VAL A 170 -1.77 12.91 1.20
CA VAL A 170 -0.65 11.96 1.30
C VAL A 170 0.43 12.47 2.26
N LEU A 171 0.76 13.76 2.21
CA LEU A 171 1.73 14.38 3.12
C LEU A 171 1.24 14.36 4.56
N TYR A 172 -0.05 14.59 4.78
CA TYR A 172 -0.69 14.49 6.10
C TYR A 172 -0.54 13.07 6.69
N LEU A 173 -0.84 12.03 5.91
CA LEU A 173 -0.67 10.64 6.38
C LEU A 173 0.81 10.30 6.66
N LEU A 174 1.74 10.84 5.89
CA LEU A 174 3.17 10.65 6.16
C LEU A 174 3.60 11.42 7.42
N GLU A 175 3.07 12.61 7.67
CA GLU A 175 3.35 13.41 8.87
C GLU A 175 2.88 12.72 10.14
N ILE A 176 1.71 12.08 10.10
CA ILE A 176 1.25 11.20 11.19
C ILE A 176 2.32 10.16 11.56
N ILE A 177 2.88 9.48 10.55
CA ILE A 177 3.86 8.41 10.77
C ILE A 177 5.17 8.97 11.34
N GLU A 178 5.58 10.18 10.92
CA GLU A 178 6.76 10.83 11.48
C GLU A 178 6.51 11.35 12.91
N GLY A 179 5.30 11.80 13.22
CA GLY A 179 4.95 12.35 14.53
C GLY A 179 5.04 11.34 15.67
N VAL A 180 4.99 10.05 15.35
CA VAL A 180 4.97 8.95 16.33
C VAL A 180 6.24 8.08 16.22
N SER A 181 7.31 8.58 15.59
CA SER A 181 8.53 7.81 15.29
C SER A 181 9.20 7.09 16.47
N ASP A 182 8.94 7.52 17.70
CA ASP A 182 9.54 6.98 18.92
C ASP A 182 8.75 5.78 19.51
N ASP A 183 7.53 5.50 19.04
CA ASP A 183 6.69 4.40 19.53
C ASP A 183 6.27 3.44 18.39
N ALA A 184 7.13 2.45 18.12
CA ALA A 184 6.87 1.46 17.08
C ALA A 184 5.66 0.55 17.34
N ASP A 185 5.16 0.50 18.58
CA ASP A 185 3.99 -0.28 18.96
C ASP A 185 2.71 0.58 18.99
N ASP A 186 2.79 1.85 18.58
CA ASP A 186 1.64 2.75 18.52
C ASP A 186 0.53 2.20 17.59
N PRO A 187 -0.70 2.02 18.08
CA PRO A 187 -1.81 1.47 17.31
C PRO A 187 -2.17 2.26 16.04
N TYR A 188 -1.82 3.54 15.96
CA TYR A 188 -2.14 4.45 14.87
C TYR A 188 -1.20 4.29 13.67
N HIS A 189 0.04 3.82 13.87
CA HIS A 189 1.00 3.63 12.79
C HIS A 189 0.50 2.70 11.69
N TYR A 190 -0.05 1.56 12.10
CA TYR A 190 -0.29 0.46 11.18
C TYR A 190 -1.47 0.71 10.22
N PRO A 191 -2.63 1.26 10.65
CA PRO A 191 -3.69 1.67 9.74
C PRO A 191 -3.24 2.71 8.70
N VAL A 192 -2.44 3.70 9.10
CA VAL A 192 -1.99 4.79 8.22
C VAL A 192 -1.03 4.27 7.15
N ILE A 193 -0.07 3.42 7.55
CA ILE A 193 0.84 2.75 6.61
C ILE A 193 0.05 1.90 5.61
N ARG A 194 -0.94 1.12 6.08
CA ARG A 194 -1.81 0.29 5.23
C ARG A 194 -2.56 1.13 4.19
N VAL A 195 -3.07 2.31 4.56
CA VAL A 195 -3.70 3.24 3.61
C VAL A 195 -2.70 3.70 2.55
N LEU A 196 -1.49 4.13 2.93
CA LEU A 196 -0.48 4.54 1.95
C LEU A 196 -0.08 3.40 1.00
N LEU A 197 0.03 2.18 1.53
CA LEU A 197 0.34 0.97 0.76
C LEU A 197 -0.76 0.64 -0.26
N VAL A 198 -2.04 0.65 0.14
CA VAL A 198 -3.14 0.36 -0.78
C VAL A 198 -3.35 1.48 -1.80
N LEU A 199 -3.14 2.75 -1.42
CA LEU A 199 -3.21 3.86 -2.38
C LEU A 199 -2.12 3.73 -3.45
N ASN A 200 -0.89 3.37 -3.08
CA ASN A 200 0.18 3.10 -4.03
C ASN A 200 -0.20 1.99 -5.03
N GLU A 201 -0.81 0.91 -4.53
CA GLU A 201 -1.34 -0.17 -5.38
C GLU A 201 -2.39 0.35 -6.37
N GLN A 202 -3.37 1.12 -5.88
CA GLN A 202 -4.44 1.64 -6.73
C GLN A 202 -3.90 2.56 -7.83
N TYR A 203 -2.91 3.40 -7.53
CA TYR A 203 -2.20 4.19 -8.55
C TYR A 203 -1.44 3.31 -9.56
N LEU A 204 -0.76 2.25 -9.08
CA LEU A 204 -0.03 1.32 -9.94
C LEU A 204 -0.97 0.59 -10.90
N VAL A 205 -2.08 0.06 -10.40
CA VAL A 205 -3.12 -0.61 -11.20
C VAL A 205 -3.76 0.36 -12.19
N ALA A 206 -4.08 1.58 -11.76
CA ALA A 206 -4.64 2.61 -12.65
C ALA A 206 -3.68 2.97 -13.80
N SER A 207 -2.37 3.02 -13.55
CA SER A 207 -1.37 3.33 -14.56
C SER A 207 -1.18 2.23 -15.62
N THR A 208 -1.44 0.97 -15.25
CA THR A 208 -1.27 -0.19 -16.15
C THR A 208 -2.53 -0.53 -16.93
N ALA A 209 -3.71 -0.13 -16.44
CA ALA A 209 -4.94 -0.27 -17.17
C ALA A 209 -5.02 0.75 -18.32
N GLN A 210 -4.81 0.27 -19.55
CA GLN A 210 -4.74 1.01 -20.82
C GLN A 210 -6.07 1.71 -21.20
N SER A 211 -6.56 2.61 -20.35
CA SER A 211 -7.82 3.33 -20.55
C SER A 211 -7.49 4.68 -21.18
N SER A 212 -7.57 4.77 -22.50
CA SER A 212 -7.31 5.99 -23.30
C SER A 212 -8.27 7.18 -23.01
N ARG A 213 -9.18 7.04 -22.04
CA ARG A 213 -10.23 8.01 -21.71
C ARG A 213 -9.80 9.07 -20.70
N HIS A 214 -8.81 8.78 -19.85
CA HIS A 214 -8.39 9.69 -18.79
C HIS A 214 -6.89 9.97 -18.88
N PRO A 215 -6.45 11.19 -18.50
CA PRO A 215 -5.02 11.48 -18.41
C PRO A 215 -4.36 10.53 -17.40
N SER A 216 -3.12 10.13 -17.69
CA SER A 216 -2.33 9.30 -16.77
C SER A 216 -2.28 9.95 -15.39
N ILE A 217 -2.71 9.22 -14.38
CA ILE A 217 -2.72 9.70 -13.01
C ILE A 217 -1.35 9.52 -12.37
N THR A 218 -0.87 10.56 -11.69
CA THR A 218 0.40 10.50 -10.97
C THR A 218 0.23 9.73 -9.67
N ASN A 219 1.12 8.78 -9.41
CA ASN A 219 1.19 8.14 -8.10
C ASN A 219 1.70 9.14 -7.05
N ARG A 220 0.78 9.66 -6.24
CA ARG A 220 1.07 10.72 -5.27
C ARG A 220 1.92 10.25 -4.09
N VAL A 221 1.84 8.97 -3.73
CA VAL A 221 2.69 8.37 -2.68
C VAL A 221 4.15 8.42 -3.11
N ILE A 222 4.45 7.92 -4.32
CA ILE A 222 5.83 7.93 -4.85
C ILE A 222 6.31 9.36 -5.13
N LYS A 223 5.43 10.25 -5.60
CA LYS A 223 5.74 11.68 -5.76
C LYS A 223 6.15 12.33 -4.43
N ALA A 224 5.39 12.10 -3.37
CA ALA A 224 5.68 12.65 -2.05
C ALA A 224 7.02 12.15 -1.52
N LEU A 225 7.28 10.83 -1.60
CA LEU A 225 8.55 10.24 -1.16
C LEU A 225 9.76 10.66 -2.01
N SER A 226 9.57 10.88 -3.32
CA SER A 226 10.63 11.38 -4.19
C SER A 226 10.98 12.85 -3.90
N THR A 227 10.00 13.64 -3.45
CA THR A 227 10.16 15.08 -3.23
C THR A 227 10.59 15.41 -1.79
N HIS A 228 10.08 14.66 -0.82
CA HIS A 228 10.18 14.92 0.62
C HIS A 228 10.78 13.73 1.38
N GLY A 229 11.50 12.83 0.71
CA GLY A 229 11.99 11.58 1.30
C GLY A 229 12.79 11.73 2.60
N MET A 230 13.62 12.77 2.69
CA MET A 230 14.42 13.05 3.91
C MET A 230 13.57 13.50 5.11
N THR A 231 12.39 14.07 4.85
CA THR A 231 11.43 14.47 5.89
C THR A 231 10.67 13.26 6.41
N TYR A 232 10.30 12.33 5.52
CA TYR A 232 9.45 11.19 5.84
C TYR A 232 10.22 9.86 5.86
N LYS A 233 11.27 9.76 6.67
CA LYS A 233 12.17 8.59 6.75
C LYS A 233 11.60 7.42 7.57
N THR A 234 10.76 7.71 8.57
CA THR A 234 10.17 6.73 9.49
C THR A 234 9.26 5.77 8.72
N PHE A 235 8.59 6.26 7.67
CA PHE A 235 7.85 5.40 6.75
C PHE A 235 8.74 4.29 6.16
N GLY A 236 9.94 4.62 5.67
CA GLY A 236 10.89 3.65 5.15
C GLY A 236 11.32 2.61 6.19
N CYS A 237 11.67 3.05 7.40
CA CYS A 237 11.99 2.16 8.52
C CYS A 237 10.84 1.18 8.80
N ASN A 238 9.61 1.69 8.83
CA ASN A 238 8.41 0.90 9.07
C ASN A 238 8.14 -0.11 7.95
N LEU A 239 8.42 0.21 6.67
CA LEU A 239 8.32 -0.76 5.59
C LEU A 239 9.23 -1.98 5.82
N ILE A 240 10.46 -1.76 6.30
CA ILE A 240 11.42 -2.84 6.59
C ILE A 240 10.95 -3.64 7.81
N LEU A 241 10.51 -2.96 8.87
CA LEU A 241 10.01 -3.59 10.09
C LEU A 241 8.81 -4.49 9.80
N LEU A 242 7.84 -3.97 9.03
CA LEU A 242 6.65 -4.72 8.63
C LEU A 242 7.02 -5.86 7.69
N LEU A 243 7.88 -5.67 6.69
CA LEU A 243 8.29 -6.77 5.80
C LEU A 243 8.96 -7.94 6.54
N ASN A 244 9.63 -7.64 7.66
CA ASN A 244 10.28 -8.63 8.52
C ASN A 244 9.30 -9.37 9.45
N ARG A 245 8.20 -8.73 9.88
CA ARG A 245 7.25 -9.29 10.85
C ARG A 245 5.96 -9.81 10.21
N GLU A 246 5.57 -9.23 9.09
CA GLU A 246 4.30 -9.49 8.44
C GLU A 246 4.26 -10.92 7.89
N SER A 247 3.12 -11.57 8.12
CA SER A 247 2.84 -12.91 7.64
C SER A 247 1.67 -12.97 6.67
N GLU A 248 0.96 -11.87 6.43
CA GLU A 248 -0.04 -11.80 5.37
C GLU A 248 0.64 -11.53 4.01
N THR A 249 0.44 -12.43 3.06
CA THR A 249 1.03 -12.34 1.71
C THR A 249 0.57 -11.08 0.99
N SER A 250 -0.70 -10.68 1.14
CA SER A 250 -1.23 -9.48 0.49
C SER A 250 -0.49 -8.22 0.94
N LEU A 251 -0.25 -8.05 2.24
CA LEU A 251 0.44 -6.87 2.75
C LEU A 251 1.93 -6.88 2.38
N GLN A 252 2.58 -8.05 2.39
CA GLN A 252 3.96 -8.19 1.90
C GLN A 252 4.08 -7.76 0.43
N LEU A 253 3.12 -8.16 -0.43
CA LEU A 253 3.09 -7.72 -1.82
C LEU A 253 2.92 -6.20 -1.92
N LEU A 254 2.02 -5.58 -1.15
CA LEU A 254 1.86 -4.12 -1.16
C LEU A 254 3.15 -3.39 -0.78
N ILE A 255 3.86 -3.85 0.27
CA ILE A 255 5.15 -3.29 0.68
C ILE A 255 6.18 -3.42 -0.46
N LEU A 256 6.31 -4.62 -1.03
CA LEU A 256 7.25 -4.88 -2.11
C LEU A 256 6.98 -4.01 -3.35
N LYS A 257 5.73 -3.69 -3.65
CA LYS A 257 5.37 -2.83 -4.77
C LYS A 257 5.77 -1.37 -4.54
N VAL A 258 5.66 -0.86 -3.32
CA VAL A 258 6.21 0.46 -2.97
C VAL A 258 7.73 0.45 -3.15
N LEU A 259 8.42 -0.56 -2.60
CA LEU A 259 9.88 -0.69 -2.74
C LEU A 259 10.31 -0.76 -4.20
N TYR A 260 9.61 -1.54 -5.03
CA TYR A 260 9.87 -1.66 -6.46
C TYR A 260 9.85 -0.29 -7.15
N LEU A 261 8.83 0.53 -6.87
CA LEU A 261 8.70 1.86 -7.46
C LEU A 261 9.74 2.85 -6.94
N LEU A 262 10.07 2.79 -5.64
CA LEU A 262 11.08 3.65 -5.03
C LEU A 262 12.47 3.42 -5.65
N PHE A 263 12.92 2.16 -5.74
CA PHE A 263 14.22 1.83 -6.34
C PHE A 263 14.19 1.86 -7.87
N GLY A 264 13.02 1.81 -8.49
CA GLY A 264 12.85 1.95 -9.94
C GLY A 264 12.96 3.40 -10.43
N ASN A 265 12.86 4.39 -9.54
CA ASN A 265 12.92 5.81 -9.86
C ASN A 265 14.22 6.43 -9.32
N SER A 266 15.00 7.08 -10.18
CA SER A 266 16.27 7.71 -9.81
C SER A 266 16.12 8.80 -8.74
N ALA A 267 14.97 9.48 -8.67
CA ALA A 267 14.71 10.52 -7.66
C ALA A 267 14.53 9.94 -6.24
N SER A 268 14.16 8.66 -6.13
CA SER A 268 13.87 7.99 -4.85
C SER A 268 14.77 6.77 -4.59
N ALA A 269 15.67 6.41 -5.51
CA ALA A 269 16.52 5.23 -5.39
C ALA A 269 17.48 5.29 -4.18
N GLU A 270 17.76 6.50 -3.69
CA GLU A 270 18.59 6.75 -2.49
C GLU A 270 17.76 7.12 -1.25
N TYR A 271 16.45 6.83 -1.25
CA TYR A 271 15.54 7.17 -0.13
C TYR A 271 15.94 6.50 1.20
N PHE A 272 16.41 5.25 1.17
CA PHE A 272 16.84 4.54 2.37
C PHE A 272 18.28 4.90 2.75
N TYR A 273 18.54 5.06 4.05
CA TYR A 273 19.93 5.11 4.52
C TYR A 273 20.64 3.77 4.26
N THR A 274 21.96 3.83 4.15
CA THR A 274 22.78 2.64 3.84
C THR A 274 22.62 1.51 4.84
N ASN A 275 22.43 1.83 6.12
CA ASN A 275 22.23 0.82 7.17
C ASN A 275 20.89 0.11 7.00
N ASP A 276 19.81 0.86 6.79
CA ASP A 276 18.47 0.32 6.57
C ASP A 276 18.42 -0.50 5.28
N LEU A 277 19.15 -0.05 4.24
CA LEU A 277 19.29 -0.77 2.99
C LEU A 277 19.99 -2.13 3.16
N HIS A 278 21.04 -2.21 3.99
CA HIS A 278 21.67 -3.48 4.35
C HIS A 278 20.69 -4.42 5.06
N VAL A 279 19.91 -3.89 6.02
CA VAL A 279 18.87 -4.67 6.72
C VAL A 279 17.80 -5.15 5.76
N LEU A 280 17.34 -4.29 4.84
CA LEU A 280 16.34 -4.64 3.83
C LEU A 280 16.83 -5.77 2.91
N ILE A 281 18.09 -5.73 2.47
CA ILE A 281 18.69 -6.81 1.68
C ILE A 281 18.71 -8.11 2.46
N ASP A 282 19.17 -8.09 3.72
CA ASP A 282 19.20 -9.28 4.57
C ASP A 282 17.79 -9.88 4.76
N VAL A 283 16.77 -9.03 4.97
CA VAL A 283 15.36 -9.46 5.08
C VAL A 283 14.87 -10.09 3.77
N ILE A 284 15.11 -9.46 2.62
CA ILE A 284 14.70 -9.99 1.31
C ILE A 284 15.37 -11.33 1.02
N LEU A 285 16.68 -11.42 1.24
CA LEU A 285 17.47 -12.64 1.00
C LEU A 285 17.01 -13.80 1.87
N ARG A 286 16.78 -13.55 3.17
CA ARG A 286 16.27 -14.56 4.09
C ARG A 286 14.86 -15.03 3.68
N ASN A 287 13.95 -14.09 3.43
CA ASN A 287 12.58 -14.41 3.03
C ASN A 287 12.56 -15.21 1.71
N LEU A 288 13.45 -14.90 0.75
CA LEU A 288 13.57 -15.67 -0.50
C LEU A 288 13.95 -17.15 -0.30
N ILE A 289 14.76 -17.48 0.71
CA ILE A 289 15.14 -18.87 1.03
C ILE A 289 14.01 -19.59 1.78
N ASP A 290 13.35 -18.87 2.70
CA ASP A 290 12.37 -19.42 3.62
C ASP A 290 11.01 -19.72 2.95
N LEU A 291 10.76 -19.14 1.77
CA LEU A 291 9.54 -19.39 1.00
C LEU A 291 9.51 -20.84 0.45
N PRO A 292 8.42 -21.59 0.68
CA PRO A 292 8.22 -22.89 0.09
C PRO A 292 7.88 -22.76 -1.41
N SER A 293 8.20 -23.81 -2.17
CA SER A 293 8.01 -23.83 -3.63
C SER A 293 6.62 -24.33 -4.06
N ASP A 294 5.77 -24.70 -3.10
CA ASP A 294 4.63 -25.59 -3.36
C ASP A 294 3.28 -24.83 -3.44
N SER A 295 3.26 -23.50 -3.27
CA SER A 295 2.04 -22.70 -3.40
C SER A 295 2.15 -21.60 -4.46
N PRO A 296 1.06 -21.30 -5.21
CA PRO A 296 1.02 -20.19 -6.16
C PRO A 296 1.30 -18.83 -5.52
N ALA A 297 0.76 -18.58 -4.31
CA ALA A 297 0.98 -17.36 -3.56
C ALA A 297 2.46 -17.17 -3.16
N ALA A 298 3.13 -18.23 -2.69
CA ALA A 298 4.55 -18.18 -2.37
C ALA A 298 5.41 -17.96 -3.63
N THR A 299 5.00 -18.52 -4.77
CA THR A 299 5.67 -18.33 -6.06
C THR A 299 5.54 -16.87 -6.54
N ALA A 300 4.33 -16.30 -6.49
CA ALA A 300 4.09 -14.90 -6.82
C ALA A 300 4.90 -13.95 -5.93
N LEU A 301 4.96 -14.25 -4.63
CA LEU A 301 5.74 -13.48 -3.67
C LEU A 301 7.25 -13.60 -3.95
N LYS A 302 7.76 -14.81 -4.23
CA LYS A 302 9.16 -15.05 -4.64
C LYS A 302 9.52 -14.26 -5.90
N HIS A 303 8.67 -14.27 -6.92
CA HIS A 303 8.87 -13.49 -8.13
C HIS A 303 8.90 -12.00 -7.84
N THR A 304 8.02 -11.52 -6.97
CA THR A 304 7.96 -10.10 -6.58
C THR A 304 9.21 -9.69 -5.80
N TYR A 305 9.68 -10.49 -4.84
CA TYR A 305 10.95 -10.26 -4.15
C TYR A 305 12.14 -10.15 -5.13
N LEU A 306 12.25 -11.07 -6.09
CA LEU A 306 13.34 -11.03 -7.08
C LEU A 306 13.25 -9.79 -7.99
N ARG A 307 12.02 -9.38 -8.36
CA ARG A 307 11.79 -8.17 -9.15
C ARG A 307 12.15 -6.89 -8.39
N VAL A 308 11.98 -6.87 -7.07
CA VAL A 308 12.41 -5.77 -6.18
C VAL A 308 13.91 -5.81 -5.91
N LEU A 309 14.50 -7.00 -5.79
CA LEU A 309 15.92 -7.17 -5.52
C LEU A 309 16.78 -6.62 -6.66
N TYR A 310 16.37 -6.79 -7.92
CA TYR A 310 17.10 -6.23 -9.06
C TYR A 310 17.33 -4.70 -8.99
N PRO A 311 16.30 -3.84 -8.90
CA PRO A 311 16.51 -2.39 -8.81
C PRO A 311 17.22 -1.98 -7.52
N ILE A 312 17.07 -2.71 -6.42
CA ILE A 312 17.92 -2.51 -5.22
C ILE A 312 19.40 -2.69 -5.59
N LEU A 313 19.76 -3.81 -6.22
CA LEU A 313 21.15 -4.09 -6.61
C LEU A 313 21.69 -3.14 -7.68
N ALA A 314 20.85 -2.72 -8.62
CA ALA A 314 21.27 -1.93 -9.78
C ALA A 314 21.28 -0.42 -9.53
N ASN A 315 20.30 0.12 -8.80
CA ASN A 315 20.04 1.56 -8.76
C ASN A 315 20.33 2.22 -7.40
N SER A 316 20.36 1.45 -6.32
CA SER A 316 20.59 2.00 -4.97
C SER A 316 22.07 2.23 -4.67
N GLN A 317 22.36 2.77 -3.49
CA GLN A 317 23.71 3.09 -3.04
C GLN A 317 24.66 1.88 -3.00
N ILE A 318 24.16 0.65 -2.84
CA ILE A 318 25.00 -0.57 -2.81
C ILE A 318 25.66 -0.90 -4.15
N SER A 319 25.14 -0.34 -5.24
CA SER A 319 25.75 -0.44 -6.56
C SER A 319 27.12 0.23 -6.61
N LYS A 320 27.42 1.12 -5.65
CA LYS A 320 28.67 1.84 -5.50
C LYS A 320 29.58 1.11 -4.50
N PRO A 321 30.91 1.11 -4.70
CA PRO A 321 31.85 0.55 -3.71
C PRO A 321 31.79 1.30 -2.36
N PRO A 322 32.02 0.62 -1.21
CA PRO A 322 32.27 -0.81 -1.07
C PRO A 322 30.99 -1.65 -1.17
N HIS A 323 31.05 -2.73 -1.94
CA HIS A 323 29.88 -3.57 -2.21
C HIS A 323 29.49 -4.43 -1.01
N TYR A 324 28.23 -4.30 -0.57
CA TYR A 324 27.68 -5.05 0.55
C TYR A 324 27.51 -6.54 0.22
N LYS A 325 28.10 -7.42 1.04
CA LYS A 325 27.91 -8.90 1.03
C LYS A 325 27.87 -9.56 -0.36
N ARG A 326 28.71 -9.09 -1.30
CA ARG A 326 28.73 -9.55 -2.69
C ARG A 326 28.74 -11.09 -2.84
N ALA A 327 29.62 -11.76 -2.10
CA ALA A 327 29.78 -13.21 -2.18
C ALA A 327 28.54 -13.97 -1.68
N ASP A 328 27.91 -13.50 -0.59
CA ASP A 328 26.72 -14.13 -0.02
C ASP A 328 25.50 -13.97 -0.94
N ILE A 329 25.33 -12.78 -1.52
CA ILE A 329 24.26 -12.50 -2.51
C ILE A 329 24.38 -13.47 -3.68
N LEU A 330 25.57 -13.60 -4.29
CA LEU A 330 25.81 -14.52 -5.40
C LEU A 330 25.56 -15.97 -5.01
N ARG A 331 26.04 -16.39 -3.84
CA ARG A 331 25.85 -17.77 -3.35
C ARG A 331 24.36 -18.10 -3.22
N LEU A 332 23.58 -17.19 -2.65
CA LEU A 332 22.14 -17.36 -2.45
C LEU A 332 21.38 -17.36 -3.78
N LEU A 333 21.67 -16.43 -4.68
CA LEU A 333 21.07 -16.39 -6.01
C LEU A 333 21.34 -17.70 -6.78
N ASN A 334 22.57 -18.20 -6.76
CA ASN A 334 22.89 -19.49 -7.38
C ASN A 334 22.18 -20.68 -6.70
N LEU A 335 22.03 -20.64 -5.37
CA LEU A 335 21.26 -21.64 -4.63
C LEU A 335 19.81 -21.70 -5.16
N LEU A 336 19.15 -20.55 -5.36
CA LEU A 336 17.75 -20.50 -5.84
C LEU A 336 17.53 -21.15 -7.21
N ILE A 337 18.56 -21.23 -8.07
CA ILE A 337 18.49 -21.94 -9.36
C ILE A 337 18.90 -23.41 -9.23
N THR A 338 19.85 -23.72 -8.34
CA THR A 338 20.44 -25.06 -8.21
C THR A 338 19.62 -25.97 -7.29
N SER A 339 18.78 -25.41 -6.41
CA SER A 339 17.94 -26.18 -5.47
C SER A 339 16.80 -26.98 -6.11
N GLY A 340 16.56 -26.86 -7.42
CA GLY A 340 15.56 -27.67 -8.12
C GLY A 340 15.94 -29.14 -8.13
N THR A 341 14.97 -30.02 -7.86
CA THR A 341 15.17 -31.47 -8.05
C THR A 341 14.66 -31.87 -9.44
N HIS A 342 15.09 -33.03 -9.96
CA HIS A 342 14.65 -33.50 -11.28
C HIS A 342 13.11 -33.62 -11.42
N PHE A 343 12.40 -33.82 -10.30
CA PHE A 343 10.94 -33.96 -10.26
C PHE A 343 10.20 -32.66 -9.89
N ALA A 344 10.93 -31.62 -9.49
CA ALA A 344 10.42 -30.28 -9.23
C ALA A 344 11.48 -29.26 -9.71
N PRO A 345 11.62 -29.07 -11.03
CA PRO A 345 12.58 -28.13 -11.57
C PRO A 345 12.20 -26.70 -11.19
N VAL A 346 13.21 -25.84 -11.04
CA VAL A 346 12.97 -24.42 -10.75
C VAL A 346 12.23 -23.78 -11.92
N ASP A 347 11.17 -23.04 -11.61
CA ASP A 347 10.34 -22.36 -12.60
C ASP A 347 11.16 -21.38 -13.48
N GLU A 348 10.82 -21.32 -14.77
CA GLU A 348 11.56 -20.53 -15.76
C GLU A 348 11.61 -19.04 -15.42
N THR A 349 10.54 -18.52 -14.80
CA THR A 349 10.48 -17.11 -14.39
C THR A 349 11.48 -16.81 -13.28
N THR A 350 11.59 -17.66 -12.25
CA THR A 350 12.63 -17.55 -11.22
C THR A 350 14.00 -17.58 -11.86
N GLN A 351 14.29 -18.52 -12.76
CA GLN A 351 15.60 -18.60 -13.42
C GLN A 351 15.94 -17.31 -14.16
N ARG A 352 14.98 -16.74 -14.91
CA ARG A 352 15.14 -15.47 -15.62
C ARG A 352 15.39 -14.31 -14.67
N LEU A 353 14.60 -14.20 -13.59
CA LEU A 353 14.72 -13.12 -12.61
C LEU A 353 16.04 -13.19 -11.84
N VAL A 354 16.46 -14.38 -11.42
CA VAL A 354 17.75 -14.58 -10.75
C VAL A 354 18.91 -14.25 -11.69
N LYS A 355 18.88 -14.71 -12.94
CA LYS A 355 19.90 -14.34 -13.95
C LYS A 355 19.98 -12.83 -14.13
N ARG A 356 18.84 -12.13 -14.14
CA ARG A 356 18.80 -10.67 -14.20
C ARG A 356 19.51 -10.01 -13.00
N CYS A 357 19.30 -10.52 -11.78
CA CYS A 357 20.02 -10.04 -10.59
C CYS A 357 21.53 -10.32 -10.67
N ILE A 358 21.93 -11.53 -11.08
CA ILE A 358 23.35 -11.91 -11.19
C ILE A 358 24.08 -11.01 -12.21
N ASN A 359 23.42 -10.64 -13.30
CA ASN A 359 23.99 -9.82 -14.38
C ASN A 359 24.22 -8.34 -14.02
N VAL A 360 23.95 -7.92 -12.78
CA VAL A 360 24.29 -6.57 -12.32
C VAL A 360 25.82 -6.39 -12.33
N PRO A 361 26.36 -5.28 -12.89
CA PRO A 361 27.79 -5.15 -13.20
C PRO A 361 28.75 -5.45 -12.04
N TRP A 362 28.43 -4.98 -10.83
CA TRP A 362 29.30 -5.15 -9.67
C TRP A 362 29.24 -6.56 -9.04
N LEU A 363 28.29 -7.40 -9.44
CA LEU A 363 28.21 -8.80 -9.03
C LEU A 363 29.02 -9.71 -9.97
N GLN A 364 29.22 -9.32 -11.22
CA GLN A 364 30.00 -10.07 -12.20
C GLN A 364 31.47 -10.20 -11.78
N PRO A 365 32.10 -11.39 -11.91
CA PRO A 365 33.52 -11.55 -11.63
C PRO A 365 34.30 -10.45 -12.32
N LEU A 366 35.20 -9.76 -11.61
CA LEU A 366 36.07 -8.82 -12.30
C LEU A 366 36.75 -9.61 -13.42
N PRO A 367 36.75 -9.11 -14.67
CA PRO A 367 37.55 -9.71 -15.71
C PRO A 367 38.95 -9.88 -15.13
N ILE A 368 39.44 -11.11 -15.12
CA ILE A 368 40.85 -11.35 -14.85
C ILE A 368 41.55 -10.52 -15.92
N GLU A 369 42.15 -9.40 -15.52
CA GLU A 369 43.17 -8.75 -16.32
C GLU A 369 44.25 -9.82 -16.48
N THR A 370 44.16 -10.58 -17.56
CA THR A 370 45.30 -11.31 -18.06
C THR A 370 46.35 -10.24 -18.28
N ASP A 371 47.35 -10.20 -17.42
CA ASP A 371 48.60 -9.47 -17.59
C ASP A 371 49.19 -9.84 -18.95
N HIS A 372 48.70 -9.19 -20.00
CA HIS A 372 49.36 -9.14 -21.29
C HIS A 372 50.44 -8.08 -21.14
N ALA A 373 51.59 -8.55 -20.63
CA ALA A 373 52.86 -7.86 -20.71
C ALA A 373 53.02 -7.25 -22.12
N PRO A 374 53.30 -5.94 -22.24
CA PRO A 374 53.50 -5.33 -23.54
C PRO A 374 54.87 -5.76 -24.06
N SER A 375 54.87 -6.67 -25.04
CA SER A 375 56.07 -6.89 -25.85
C SER A 375 56.21 -5.71 -26.82
N GLU A 376 57.27 -4.95 -26.58
CA GLU A 376 57.79 -3.89 -27.41
C GLU A 376 57.95 -4.32 -28.86
N THR A 377 57.57 -3.45 -29.80
CA THR A 377 58.38 -3.18 -31.01
C THR A 377 57.95 -1.86 -31.66
N ASN A 378 58.74 -0.83 -31.36
CA ASN A 378 59.18 0.31 -32.17
C ASN A 378 58.45 0.68 -33.48
N GLY A 379 58.13 1.97 -33.62
CA GLY A 379 57.79 2.53 -34.95
C GLY A 379 57.43 4.02 -35.10
N GLN A 380 58.01 4.94 -34.33
CA GLN A 380 58.27 6.36 -34.67
C GLN A 380 57.19 7.33 -35.23
N LYS A 381 57.06 8.44 -34.48
CA LYS A 381 57.03 9.87 -34.87
C LYS A 381 55.74 10.49 -35.43
N GLY A 382 55.27 11.55 -34.75
CA GLY A 382 54.50 12.63 -35.38
C GLY A 382 53.70 13.51 -34.42
N SER A 383 54.33 14.56 -33.90
CA SER A 383 53.76 15.70 -33.15
C SER A 383 52.47 16.30 -33.73
N ALA A 384 51.47 16.61 -32.89
CA ALA A 384 51.05 17.99 -32.57
C ALA A 384 49.66 18.05 -31.89
N SER A 385 49.62 18.86 -30.83
CA SER A 385 48.48 19.33 -30.06
C SER A 385 47.43 20.09 -30.90
N SER A 386 46.15 19.93 -30.59
CA SER A 386 45.25 21.08 -30.37
C SER A 386 43.90 20.67 -29.75
N THR A 387 43.63 21.26 -28.60
CA THR A 387 42.37 21.35 -27.87
C THR A 387 41.34 22.18 -28.62
N GLN A 388 40.10 21.70 -28.77
CA GLN A 388 38.92 22.55 -29.01
C GLN A 388 37.67 21.98 -28.31
N SER A 389 37.21 22.71 -27.29
CA SER A 389 35.81 22.71 -26.84
C SER A 389 34.94 23.46 -27.86
N PRO A 390 33.60 23.32 -27.80
CA PRO A 390 32.77 24.50 -27.98
C PRO A 390 31.68 24.68 -26.91
N ILE A 391 31.80 25.87 -26.31
CA ILE A 391 30.83 26.86 -25.87
C ILE A 391 29.36 26.71 -26.35
N VAL A 392 28.49 26.85 -25.34
CA VAL A 392 27.13 27.43 -25.24
C VAL A 392 26.59 28.23 -26.44
N GLY A 393 25.36 27.89 -26.86
CA GLY A 393 24.49 28.74 -27.68
C GLY A 393 23.05 28.64 -27.21
N SER A 394 22.57 29.72 -26.59
CA SER A 394 21.19 29.97 -26.17
C SER A 394 20.30 30.36 -27.36
N ALA A 395 19.09 29.79 -27.41
CA ALA A 395 17.97 30.34 -28.18
C ALA A 395 16.67 30.04 -27.44
N GLU A 396 16.06 31.10 -26.89
CA GLU A 396 14.69 31.09 -26.36
C GLU A 396 13.69 31.00 -27.53
N SER A 397 12.74 30.09 -27.42
CA SER A 397 11.45 30.22 -28.11
C SER A 397 10.33 29.66 -27.25
N VAL A 398 9.41 30.57 -26.95
CA VAL A 398 8.16 30.45 -26.20
C VAL A 398 7.32 29.23 -26.62
N VAL A 399 7.13 28.28 -25.71
CA VAL A 399 5.98 27.33 -25.68
C VAL A 399 5.52 27.19 -24.22
N THR A 400 4.73 28.16 -23.78
CA THR A 400 4.05 28.15 -22.48
C THR A 400 2.92 27.11 -22.50
N GLY A 401 3.01 26.11 -21.62
CA GLY A 401 1.89 25.23 -21.26
C GLY A 401 2.14 23.72 -21.30
N GLN A 402 3.00 23.23 -22.21
CA GLN A 402 3.29 21.78 -22.32
C GLN A 402 4.59 21.36 -21.60
N GLY A 403 5.58 22.24 -21.51
CA GLY A 403 6.88 21.95 -20.89
C GLY A 403 6.78 21.62 -19.40
N GLN A 404 5.93 22.30 -18.63
CA GLN A 404 5.75 21.98 -17.20
C GLN A 404 5.08 20.62 -16.97
N ARG A 405 4.21 20.17 -17.88
CA ARG A 405 3.58 18.84 -17.85
C ARG A 405 4.58 17.73 -18.22
N GLU A 406 5.43 17.98 -19.20
CA GLU A 406 6.50 17.06 -19.61
C GLU A 406 7.60 16.99 -18.54
N VAL A 407 7.97 18.12 -17.95
CA VAL A 407 8.92 18.19 -16.83
C VAL A 407 8.34 17.48 -15.62
N ALA A 408 7.06 17.68 -15.26
CA ALA A 408 6.40 16.91 -14.22
C ALA A 408 6.36 15.41 -14.55
N ARG A 409 6.07 14.99 -15.80
CA ARG A 409 6.14 13.58 -16.21
C ARG A 409 7.55 12.99 -16.12
N ARG A 410 8.58 13.77 -16.43
CA ARG A 410 10.00 13.36 -16.36
C ARG A 410 10.56 13.39 -14.95
N THR A 411 10.11 14.30 -14.09
CA THR A 411 10.50 14.36 -12.67
C THR A 411 9.70 13.41 -11.79
N LEU A 412 8.52 12.96 -12.22
CA LEU A 412 7.61 12.10 -11.45
C LEU A 412 7.56 10.64 -11.94
N GLY A 413 8.65 10.15 -12.55
CA GLY A 413 8.96 8.71 -12.60
C GLY A 413 8.05 7.81 -13.44
N MET A 414 7.16 8.36 -14.29
CA MET A 414 6.35 7.54 -15.21
C MET A 414 6.92 7.46 -16.63
N SER A 415 8.02 8.17 -16.91
CA SER A 415 8.79 7.99 -18.14
C SER A 415 9.81 6.87 -17.93
N VAL A 416 9.41 5.63 -18.21
CA VAL A 416 10.35 4.54 -18.52
C VAL A 416 10.96 4.84 -19.89
N GLN A 417 11.88 5.79 -19.97
CA GLN A 417 12.70 5.94 -21.18
C GLN A 417 13.78 4.85 -21.12
N ASP A 418 13.83 4.07 -22.21
CA ASP A 418 14.67 2.88 -22.48
C ASP A 418 14.25 1.48 -21.99
N GLY A 419 12.97 1.24 -21.63
CA GLY A 419 12.59 -0.05 -21.02
C GLY A 419 11.38 -0.77 -21.61
N GLY A 420 11.57 -1.51 -22.71
CA GLY A 420 10.64 -2.61 -23.06
C GLY A 420 10.54 -3.66 -21.94
N GLU A 421 11.64 -3.89 -21.21
CA GLU A 421 11.71 -4.82 -20.08
C GLU A 421 11.23 -4.22 -18.75
N SER A 422 11.38 -2.91 -18.54
CA SER A 422 10.93 -2.26 -17.30
C SER A 422 9.42 -2.04 -17.30
N ALA A 423 8.81 -1.69 -18.43
CA ALA A 423 7.36 -1.59 -18.56
C ALA A 423 6.66 -2.95 -18.40
N THR A 424 7.21 -4.00 -18.99
CA THR A 424 6.73 -5.38 -18.77
C THR A 424 6.94 -5.82 -17.33
N SER A 425 8.03 -5.41 -16.69
CA SER A 425 8.27 -5.71 -15.27
C SER A 425 7.25 -5.04 -14.34
N VAL A 426 6.92 -3.76 -14.57
CA VAL A 426 5.89 -3.03 -13.81
C VAL A 426 4.52 -3.70 -13.98
N LEU A 427 4.15 -4.04 -15.22
CA LEU A 427 2.87 -4.69 -15.53
C LEU A 427 2.71 -6.03 -14.80
N GLU A 428 3.77 -6.82 -14.75
CA GLU A 428 3.76 -8.10 -14.06
C GLU A 428 3.75 -7.96 -12.54
N VAL A 429 4.46 -6.98 -11.98
CA VAL A 429 4.37 -6.66 -10.53
C VAL A 429 2.94 -6.25 -10.18
N ALA A 430 2.30 -5.41 -11.01
CA ALA A 430 0.92 -4.97 -10.80
C ALA A 430 -0.11 -6.11 -10.92
N LYS A 431 0.17 -7.17 -11.70
CA LYS A 431 -0.71 -8.34 -11.83
C LYS A 431 -0.79 -9.19 -10.57
N HIS A 432 0.22 -9.18 -9.71
CA HIS A 432 0.24 -10.02 -8.52
C HIS A 432 -0.58 -9.38 -7.40
N THR A 433 -1.81 -9.86 -7.21
CA THR A 433 -2.71 -9.46 -6.11
C THR A 433 -3.16 -10.70 -5.36
N GLU A 434 -3.14 -10.66 -4.03
CA GLU A 434 -3.55 -11.78 -3.19
C GLU A 434 -4.75 -11.40 -2.31
N LYS A 435 -5.64 -12.36 -2.05
CA LYS A 435 -6.82 -12.14 -1.20
C LYS A 435 -6.41 -11.96 0.27
N PRO A 436 -7.24 -11.24 1.06
CA PRO A 436 -7.08 -11.16 2.50
C PRO A 436 -6.93 -12.50 3.22
N GLY A 437 -6.11 -12.51 4.26
CA GLY A 437 -5.94 -13.65 5.17
C GLY A 437 -5.04 -14.78 4.63
N VAL A 438 -4.52 -14.67 3.40
CA VAL A 438 -3.56 -15.63 2.86
C VAL A 438 -2.22 -15.44 3.56
N LEU A 439 -1.89 -16.35 4.48
CA LEU A 439 -0.63 -16.32 5.20
C LEU A 439 0.53 -16.80 4.32
N THR A 440 1.67 -16.14 4.45
CA THR A 440 2.95 -16.53 3.87
C THR A 440 3.30 -17.90 4.43
N PRO A 441 3.35 -18.93 3.59
CA PRO A 441 3.82 -20.22 4.06
C PRO A 441 5.33 -20.07 4.30
N SER A 442 5.81 -20.43 5.49
CA SER A 442 7.21 -20.31 5.88
C SER A 442 7.72 -21.67 6.30
N ARG A 443 8.89 -22.06 5.80
CA ARG A 443 9.57 -23.31 6.16
C ARG A 443 9.91 -23.40 7.66
N GLY A 444 9.93 -22.28 8.39
CA GLY A 444 10.34 -22.21 9.79
C GLY A 444 9.24 -22.41 10.85
N ARG A 445 7.96 -22.49 10.49
CA ARG A 445 6.85 -22.58 11.46
C ARG A 445 6.25 -23.98 11.66
N GLU A 446 6.78 -25.02 11.02
CA GLU A 446 6.30 -26.40 11.22
C GLU A 446 6.87 -27.10 12.47
N ALA A 447 7.79 -26.46 13.21
CA ALA A 447 8.38 -27.04 14.41
C ALA A 447 7.94 -26.30 15.68
N GLN A 448 6.64 -26.36 16.01
CA GLN A 448 6.08 -26.23 17.37
C GLN A 448 4.55 -26.35 17.28
N ARG A 449 4.06 -27.59 17.29
CA ARG A 449 2.72 -27.93 17.77
C ARG A 449 2.84 -29.04 18.79
#